data_AF-A0A430AET5-F1
#
_entry.id   AF-A0A430AET5-F1
#
_cell.length_a   1.000
_cell.length_b   1.000
_cell.length_c   1.000
_cell.angle_alpha   90.00
_cell.angle_beta   90.00
_cell.angle_gamma   90.00
#
_symmetry.space_group_name_H-M   'P 1'
#
loop_
_entity.id
_entity.type
_entity.pdbx_description
1 polymer ?
#
loop_
_entity_poly.entity_id
_entity_poly.type
_entity_poly.pdbx_seq_one_letter_code
_entity_poly.pdbx_strand_id
1 'polypeptide(L)'
;MFNAKLRKNAIDNYNATVERYEETASALGDNTNTLYEEREKAVKLVKLVEERINQLANKPKEFKITLKKIEFEIENFKIKQSEIKKAEVEAKLAAGGSGTSTILSALGVAVAAMGPTAAMGVATTFGVASTGTAISTLSGATATNAALAWLGGGALAAGGGGMTAGGALLALAGPVGWTIASVMFAGSVGSGVFASHKNKEIADKVIAERENFEKIIRKFNNMNVKVEALIEITDTQIKGVLKTYVALDGTDYSLFSKKEKIQAGLLVNSSLTLAQLINKELKLDA
;
A
#
# COMPACT_ATOMS: atom_id res chain seq x y z
N MET A 1 43.19 10.09 10.37
CA MET A 1 42.20 9.93 11.46
C MET A 1 40.85 10.58 11.14
N PHE A 2 40.80 11.83 10.67
CA PHE A 2 39.54 12.55 10.39
C PHE A 2 38.55 11.78 9.47
N ASN A 3 38.98 11.38 8.27
CA ASN A 3 38.08 10.69 7.32
C ASN A 3 37.61 9.31 7.79
N ALA A 4 38.38 8.62 8.64
CA ALA A 4 37.94 7.35 9.24
C ALA A 4 36.78 7.59 10.23
N LYS A 5 36.83 8.68 11.02
CA LYS A 5 35.73 9.10 11.89
C LYS A 5 34.52 9.56 11.08
N LEU A 6 34.74 10.29 9.98
CA LEU A 6 33.69 10.70 9.05
C LEU A 6 32.93 9.49 8.49
N ARG A 7 33.66 8.47 8.00
CA ARG A 7 33.09 7.22 7.52
C ARG A 7 32.26 6.52 8.60
N LYS A 8 32.80 6.38 9.81
CA LYS A 8 32.09 5.74 10.93
C LYS A 8 30.77 6.46 11.22
N ASN A 9 30.82 7.79 11.37
CA ASN A 9 29.63 8.59 11.61
C ASN A 9 28.61 8.50 10.45
N ALA A 10 29.07 8.43 9.20
CA ALA A 10 28.19 8.27 8.05
C ALA A 10 27.43 6.93 8.09
N ILE A 11 28.12 5.84 8.42
CA ILE A 11 27.55 4.49 8.58
C ILE A 11 26.55 4.46 9.74
N ASP A 12 26.93 5.01 10.91
CA ASP A 12 26.04 5.02 12.08
C ASP A 12 24.73 5.78 11.79
N ASN A 13 24.82 6.94 11.12
CA ASN A 13 23.65 7.70 10.71
C ASN A 13 22.81 6.99 9.62
N TYR A 14 23.46 6.30 8.68
CA TYR A 14 22.75 5.52 7.67
C TYR A 14 21.94 4.40 8.31
N ASN A 15 22.53 3.65 9.24
CA ASN A 15 21.84 2.58 9.97
C ASN A 15 20.62 3.11 10.73
N ALA A 16 20.75 4.26 11.41
CA ALA A 16 19.62 4.91 12.08
C ALA A 16 18.52 5.34 11.09
N THR A 17 18.87 5.82 9.89
CA THR A 17 17.89 6.14 8.85
C THR A 17 17.19 4.87 8.32
N VAL A 18 17.91 3.75 8.16
CA VAL A 18 17.32 2.47 7.76
C VAL A 18 16.33 1.95 8.80
N GLU A 19 16.65 2.03 10.10
CA GLU A 19 15.74 1.64 11.18
C GLU A 19 14.42 2.44 11.11
N ARG A 20 14.50 3.77 10.97
CA ARG A 20 13.30 4.62 10.78
C ARG A 20 12.52 4.28 9.52
N TYR A 21 13.22 3.90 8.45
CA TYR A 21 12.57 3.45 7.22
C TYR A 21 11.77 2.17 7.47
N GLU A 22 12.36 1.17 8.14
CA GLU A 22 11.69 -0.09 8.46
C GLU A 22 10.44 0.14 9.30
N GLU A 23 10.52 0.99 10.34
CA GLU A 23 9.37 1.38 11.15
C GLU A 23 8.27 2.04 10.31
N THR A 24 8.64 3.01 9.46
CA THR A 24 7.68 3.74 8.62
C THR A 24 7.01 2.82 7.59
N ALA A 25 7.78 1.93 6.98
CA ALA A 25 7.29 0.96 6.01
C ALA A 25 6.39 -0.11 6.65
N SER A 26 6.73 -0.56 7.87
CA SER A 26 5.88 -1.47 8.64
C SER A 26 4.54 -0.82 8.97
N ALA A 27 4.55 0.42 9.49
CA ALA A 27 3.32 1.16 9.78
C ALA A 27 2.44 1.34 8.53
N LEU A 28 3.06 1.56 7.36
CA LEU A 28 2.33 1.62 6.10
C LEU A 28 1.73 0.28 5.68
N GLY A 29 2.44 -0.82 5.94
CA GLY A 29 1.93 -2.19 5.87
C GLY A 29 0.65 -2.35 6.68
N ASP A 30 0.74 -2.06 7.97
CA ASP A 30 -0.34 -2.26 8.94
C ASP A 30 -1.56 -1.38 8.61
N ASN A 31 -1.36 -0.08 8.40
CA ASN A 31 -2.42 0.86 8.04
C ASN A 31 -3.12 0.44 6.74
N THR A 32 -2.37 -0.03 5.75
CA THR A 32 -2.95 -0.47 4.48
C THR A 32 -3.75 -1.77 4.64
N ASN A 33 -3.33 -2.68 5.52
CA ASN A 33 -4.12 -3.86 5.86
C ASN A 33 -5.43 -3.46 6.56
N THR A 34 -5.39 -2.52 7.51
CA THR A 34 -6.61 -1.99 8.13
C THR A 34 -7.55 -1.37 7.09
N LEU A 35 -7.03 -0.59 6.13
CA LEU A 35 -7.84 -0.04 5.04
C LEU A 35 -8.48 -1.15 4.19
N TYR A 36 -7.75 -2.24 3.92
CA TYR A 36 -8.30 -3.39 3.20
C TYR A 36 -9.46 -4.05 3.95
N GLU A 37 -9.31 -4.26 5.26
CA GLU A 37 -10.37 -4.81 6.11
C GLU A 37 -11.62 -3.92 6.14
N GLU A 38 -11.44 -2.60 6.24
CA GLU A 38 -12.56 -1.64 6.17
C GLU A 38 -13.27 -1.68 4.82
N ARG A 39 -12.52 -1.85 3.72
CA ARG A 39 -13.10 -2.01 2.38
C ARG A 39 -13.89 -3.30 2.25
N GLU A 40 -13.43 -4.40 2.83
CA GLU A 40 -14.20 -5.66 2.89
C GLU A 40 -15.52 -5.49 3.66
N LYS A 41 -15.50 -4.75 4.78
CA LYS A 41 -16.73 -4.40 5.52
C LYS A 41 -17.67 -3.55 4.64
N ALA A 42 -17.13 -2.56 3.93
CA ALA A 42 -17.89 -1.72 3.01
C ALA A 42 -18.54 -2.53 1.88
N VAL A 43 -17.82 -3.48 1.25
CA VAL A 43 -18.37 -4.36 0.21
C VAL A 43 -19.57 -5.15 0.75
N LYS A 44 -19.46 -5.73 1.95
CA LYS A 44 -20.56 -6.49 2.58
C LYS A 44 -21.77 -5.61 2.82
N LEU A 45 -21.57 -4.41 3.38
CA LEU A 45 -22.66 -3.47 3.64
C LEU A 45 -23.36 -3.03 2.35
N VAL A 46 -22.60 -2.67 1.31
CA VAL A 46 -23.17 -2.22 0.05
C VAL A 46 -24.01 -3.32 -0.62
N LYS A 47 -23.60 -4.59 -0.53
CA LYS A 47 -24.42 -5.73 -0.99
C LYS A 47 -25.73 -5.87 -0.22
N LEU A 48 -25.70 -5.71 1.11
CA LEU A 48 -26.93 -5.74 1.93
C LEU A 48 -27.89 -4.62 1.53
N VAL A 49 -27.37 -3.43 1.22
CA VAL A 49 -28.17 -2.32 0.71
C VAL A 49 -28.74 -2.66 -0.67
N GLU A 50 -27.94 -3.20 -1.57
CA GLU A 50 -28.38 -3.61 -2.90
C GLU A 50 -29.53 -4.63 -2.83
N GLU A 51 -29.39 -5.67 -2.01
CA GLU A 51 -30.43 -6.67 -1.76
C GLU A 51 -31.71 -6.02 -1.22
N ARG A 52 -31.59 -5.14 -0.22
CA ARG A 52 -32.73 -4.43 0.37
C ARG A 52 -33.46 -3.56 -0.65
N ILE A 53 -32.74 -2.80 -1.47
CA ILE A 53 -33.32 -1.94 -2.51
C ILE A 53 -33.93 -2.79 -3.63
N ASN A 54 -33.32 -3.92 -3.98
CA ASN A 54 -33.86 -4.83 -4.98
C ASN A 54 -35.19 -5.45 -4.54
N GLN A 55 -35.37 -5.70 -3.25
CA GLN A 55 -36.64 -6.18 -2.67
C GLN A 55 -37.74 -5.12 -2.61
N LEU A 56 -37.44 -3.82 -2.78
CA LEU A 56 -38.47 -2.79 -2.82
C LEU A 56 -39.39 -2.92 -4.03
N ALA A 57 -40.69 -2.99 -3.76
CA ALA A 57 -41.73 -2.89 -4.78
C ALA A 57 -41.83 -1.46 -5.31
N ASN A 58 -42.21 -1.31 -6.58
CA ASN A 58 -42.43 -0.02 -7.25
C ASN A 58 -41.24 0.97 -7.17
N LYS A 59 -40.01 0.46 -7.14
CA LYS A 59 -38.78 1.28 -7.05
C LYS A 59 -38.55 2.16 -8.29
N PRO A 60 -37.98 3.37 -8.12
CA PRO A 60 -37.62 4.25 -9.23
C PRO A 60 -36.59 3.63 -10.19
N LYS A 61 -36.64 4.01 -11.47
CA LYS A 61 -35.69 3.53 -12.48
C LYS A 61 -34.26 4.02 -12.20
N GLU A 62 -34.12 5.18 -11.59
CA GLU A 62 -32.84 5.79 -11.22
C GLU A 62 -32.05 4.91 -10.23
N PHE A 63 -32.75 4.18 -9.35
CA PHE A 63 -32.10 3.26 -8.41
C PHE A 63 -31.42 2.12 -9.16
N LYS A 64 -32.06 1.58 -10.20
CA LYS A 64 -31.46 0.50 -11.02
C LYS A 64 -30.15 0.93 -11.68
N ILE A 65 -30.07 2.17 -12.16
CA ILE A 65 -28.83 2.70 -12.75
C ILE A 65 -27.73 2.81 -11.70
N THR A 66 -28.08 3.30 -10.52
CA THR A 66 -27.12 3.49 -9.41
C THR A 66 -26.62 2.16 -8.86
N LEU A 67 -27.51 1.17 -8.71
CA LEU A 67 -27.14 -0.19 -8.31
C LEU A 67 -26.18 -0.85 -9.30
N LYS A 68 -26.38 -0.67 -10.62
CA LYS A 68 -25.41 -1.16 -11.61
C LYS A 68 -24.02 -0.53 -11.48
N LYS A 69 -23.95 0.76 -11.13
CA LYS A 69 -22.66 1.42 -10.88
C LYS A 69 -21.98 0.84 -9.64
N ILE A 70 -22.76 0.60 -8.58
CA ILE A 70 -22.29 -0.07 -7.37
C ILE A 70 -21.75 -1.47 -7.70
N GLU A 71 -22.49 -2.26 -8.47
CA GLU A 71 -22.10 -3.60 -8.89
C GLU A 71 -20.76 -3.57 -9.64
N PHE A 72 -20.60 -2.64 -10.58
CA PHE A 72 -19.36 -2.44 -11.32
C PHE A 72 -18.16 -2.12 -10.40
N GLU A 73 -18.34 -1.22 -9.42
CA GLU A 73 -17.29 -0.91 -8.44
C GLU A 73 -16.92 -2.15 -7.62
N ILE A 74 -17.90 -2.93 -7.15
CA ILE A 74 -17.65 -4.16 -6.39
C ILE A 74 -16.94 -5.22 -7.25
N GLU A 75 -17.33 -5.37 -8.51
CA GLU A 75 -16.67 -6.29 -9.44
C GLU A 75 -15.22 -5.88 -9.69
N ASN A 76 -14.96 -4.59 -9.92
CA ASN A 76 -13.60 -4.08 -10.05
C ASN A 76 -12.73 -4.41 -8.84
N PHE A 77 -13.28 -4.24 -7.64
CA PHE A 77 -12.56 -4.57 -6.41
C PHE A 77 -12.26 -6.07 -6.30
N LYS A 78 -13.24 -6.94 -6.62
CA LYS A 78 -13.05 -8.40 -6.64
C LYS A 78 -12.03 -8.83 -7.69
N ILE A 79 -12.05 -8.22 -8.88
CA ILE A 79 -11.06 -8.49 -9.93
C ILE A 79 -9.67 -8.17 -9.41
N LYS A 80 -9.47 -6.98 -8.83
CA LYS A 80 -8.20 -6.59 -8.20
C LYS A 80 -7.77 -7.64 -7.16
N GLN A 81 -8.65 -8.04 -6.24
CA GLN A 81 -8.34 -9.09 -5.26
C GLN A 81 -7.94 -10.43 -5.89
N SER A 82 -8.59 -10.82 -6.99
CA SER A 82 -8.29 -12.08 -7.67
C SER A 82 -6.92 -12.03 -8.36
N GLU A 83 -6.57 -10.91 -8.98
CA GLU A 83 -5.26 -10.70 -9.59
C GLU A 83 -4.15 -10.68 -8.53
N ILE A 84 -4.42 -10.04 -7.39
CA ILE A 84 -3.55 -10.06 -6.21
C ILE A 84 -3.31 -11.50 -5.73
N LYS A 85 -4.37 -12.31 -5.57
CA LYS A 85 -4.25 -13.73 -5.18
C LYS A 85 -3.48 -14.56 -6.20
N LYS A 86 -3.68 -14.32 -7.49
CA LYS A 86 -2.93 -15.01 -8.55
C LYS A 86 -1.45 -14.65 -8.49
N ALA A 87 -1.12 -13.37 -8.39
CA ALA A 87 0.26 -12.90 -8.27
C ALA A 87 0.95 -13.51 -7.04
N GLU A 88 0.24 -13.65 -5.91
CA GLU A 88 0.74 -14.36 -4.74
C GLU A 88 1.06 -15.83 -5.05
N VAL A 89 0.15 -16.57 -5.67
CA VAL A 89 0.36 -17.98 -6.03
C VAL A 89 1.53 -18.13 -7.02
N GLU A 90 1.62 -17.27 -8.03
CA GLU A 90 2.72 -17.26 -8.99
C GLU A 90 4.07 -16.99 -8.32
N ALA A 91 4.12 -16.02 -7.39
CA ALA A 91 5.31 -15.75 -6.60
C ALA A 91 5.72 -16.95 -5.73
N LYS A 92 4.76 -17.65 -5.10
CA LYS A 92 5.01 -18.89 -4.34
C LYS A 92 5.61 -20.00 -5.21
N LEU A 93 5.07 -20.18 -6.41
CA LEU A 93 5.52 -21.21 -7.34
C LEU A 93 6.92 -20.89 -7.90
N ALA A 94 7.18 -19.63 -8.25
CA ALA A 94 8.49 -19.18 -8.71
C ALA A 94 9.59 -19.31 -7.63
N ALA A 95 9.23 -19.21 -6.35
CA ALA A 95 10.13 -19.42 -5.22
C ALA A 95 10.48 -20.92 -4.96
N GLY A 96 9.97 -21.85 -5.77
CA GLY A 96 10.47 -23.22 -5.84
C GLY A 96 10.18 -24.11 -4.63
N GLY A 97 9.10 -23.85 -3.87
CA GLY A 97 8.63 -24.75 -2.80
C GLY A 97 9.57 -24.91 -1.59
N SER A 98 10.66 -24.14 -1.52
CA SER A 98 11.49 -24.07 -0.33
C SER A 98 10.74 -23.30 0.76
N GLY A 99 10.36 -23.99 1.84
CA GLY A 99 9.58 -23.47 2.97
C GLY A 99 10.25 -22.37 3.80
N THR A 100 11.17 -21.60 3.19
CA THR A 100 11.92 -20.49 3.80
C THR A 100 11.63 -19.16 3.09
N SER A 101 10.86 -19.16 2.00
CA SER A 101 10.43 -17.90 1.38
C SER A 101 9.27 -17.32 2.18
N THR A 102 9.53 -16.20 2.84
CA THR A 102 8.58 -15.32 3.49
C THR A 102 7.61 -14.76 2.46
N ILE A 103 6.69 -15.58 1.97
CA ILE A 103 5.81 -15.19 0.88
C ILE A 103 4.76 -14.21 1.43
N LEU A 104 5.06 -12.93 1.23
CA LEU A 104 4.19 -11.90 0.67
C LEU A 104 2.76 -12.39 0.40
N SER A 105 1.86 -12.34 1.39
CA SER A 105 0.47 -12.33 0.98
C SER A 105 0.23 -10.99 0.29
N ALA A 106 -0.18 -11.03 -0.96
CA ALA A 106 -0.51 -9.81 -1.67
C ALA A 106 -1.83 -9.21 -1.11
N LEU A 107 -2.61 -9.95 -0.31
CA LEU A 107 -3.85 -9.43 0.31
C LEU A 107 -3.64 -8.55 1.56
N GLY A 108 -2.41 -8.28 2.00
CA GLY A 108 -2.15 -7.58 3.27
C GLY A 108 -2.22 -8.48 4.53
N VAL A 109 -2.54 -9.77 4.39
CA VAL A 109 -2.91 -10.68 5.50
C VAL A 109 -1.78 -11.64 5.98
N ALA A 110 -0.54 -11.50 5.51
CA ALA A 110 0.61 -12.31 5.93
C ALA A 110 1.80 -11.39 6.20
N VAL A 111 1.62 -10.56 7.22
CA VAL A 111 2.73 -9.92 7.94
C VAL A 111 3.24 -10.94 8.96
N ALA A 112 4.11 -11.83 8.51
CA ALA A 112 4.89 -12.68 9.39
C ALA A 112 6.29 -12.91 8.83
N ALA A 113 6.96 -11.84 8.39
CA ALA A 113 8.42 -11.70 8.42
C ALA A 113 8.88 -10.39 7.77
N MET A 114 9.43 -9.51 8.61
CA MET A 114 10.43 -8.45 8.29
C MET A 114 9.97 -7.36 7.30
N GLY A 115 9.99 -6.09 7.77
CA GLY A 115 9.36 -4.89 7.16
C GLY A 115 9.33 -4.76 5.62
N PRO A 116 10.42 -5.01 4.88
CA PRO A 116 10.43 -4.94 3.41
C PRO A 116 9.44 -5.86 2.70
N THR A 117 9.12 -7.02 3.29
CA THR A 117 8.13 -7.97 2.77
C THR A 117 6.72 -7.39 2.89
N ALA A 118 6.35 -6.81 4.03
CA ALA A 118 5.05 -6.16 4.16
C ALA A 118 4.90 -4.99 3.16
N ALA A 119 5.97 -4.20 3.01
CA ALA A 119 6.00 -3.08 2.09
C ALA A 119 5.83 -3.54 0.61
N MET A 120 6.48 -4.63 0.20
CA MET A 120 6.32 -5.21 -1.15
C MET A 120 4.87 -5.66 -1.42
N GLY A 121 4.18 -6.18 -0.40
CA GLY A 121 2.75 -6.51 -0.48
C GLY A 121 1.90 -5.25 -0.73
N VAL A 122 2.12 -4.20 0.05
CA VAL A 122 1.43 -2.90 -0.15
C VAL A 122 1.70 -2.33 -1.55
N ALA A 123 2.97 -2.33 -1.96
CA ALA A 123 3.39 -1.82 -3.26
C ALA A 123 2.71 -2.59 -4.41
N THR A 124 2.63 -3.92 -4.30
CA THR A 124 2.01 -4.75 -5.34
C THR A 124 0.50 -4.56 -5.41
N THR A 125 -0.15 -4.33 -4.27
CA THR A 125 -1.61 -4.41 -4.15
C THR A 125 -2.29 -3.06 -4.32
N PHE A 126 -1.66 -2.01 -3.79
CA PHE A 126 -2.23 -0.66 -3.80
C PHE A 126 -1.32 0.34 -4.50
N GLY A 127 -0.07 -0.03 -4.77
CA GLY A 127 0.85 0.81 -5.48
C GLY A 127 0.46 0.95 -6.96
N VAL A 128 0.79 2.12 -7.49
CA VAL A 128 0.67 2.45 -8.90
C VAL A 128 2.07 2.68 -9.43
N ALA A 129 2.44 1.99 -10.50
CA ALA A 129 3.71 2.17 -11.18
C ALA A 129 3.84 3.62 -11.69
N SER A 130 5.06 4.08 -11.93
CA SER A 130 5.30 5.45 -12.44
C SER A 130 4.62 5.75 -13.79
N THR A 131 4.18 4.72 -14.52
CA THR A 131 3.40 4.83 -15.76
C THR A 131 1.89 5.03 -15.53
N GLY A 132 1.43 5.06 -14.26
CA GLY A 132 0.02 5.13 -13.90
C GLY A 132 -0.70 3.78 -13.90
N THR A 133 -0.01 2.68 -14.20
CA THR A 133 -0.55 1.33 -14.16
C THR A 133 -0.62 0.81 -12.72
N ALA A 134 -1.76 0.30 -12.28
CA ALA A 134 -1.85 -0.38 -10.99
C ALA A 134 -0.89 -1.58 -10.95
N ILE A 135 -0.03 -1.65 -9.94
CA ILE A 135 0.95 -2.74 -9.85
C ILE A 135 0.24 -4.09 -9.70
N SER A 136 -0.98 -4.08 -9.13
CA SER A 136 -1.83 -5.26 -8.95
C SER A 136 -2.29 -5.90 -10.27
N THR A 137 -2.21 -5.18 -11.39
CA THR A 137 -2.55 -5.72 -12.72
C THR A 137 -1.33 -6.27 -13.46
N LEU A 138 -0.15 -6.19 -12.85
CA LEU A 138 1.09 -6.73 -13.38
C LEU A 138 1.31 -8.12 -12.77
N SER A 139 2.03 -8.98 -13.49
CA SER A 139 2.44 -10.31 -13.01
C SER A 139 3.93 -10.55 -13.21
N GLY A 140 4.43 -11.60 -12.56
CA GLY A 140 5.81 -12.04 -12.66
C GLY A 140 6.86 -10.96 -12.37
N ALA A 141 7.95 -10.96 -13.14
CA ALA A 141 9.08 -10.05 -12.95
C ALA A 141 8.69 -8.57 -13.08
N THR A 142 7.67 -8.25 -13.88
CA THR A 142 7.21 -6.87 -14.07
C THR A 142 6.55 -6.33 -12.81
N ALA A 143 5.73 -7.14 -12.13
CA ALA A 143 5.12 -6.77 -10.85
C ALA A 143 6.18 -6.55 -9.78
N THR A 144 7.14 -7.48 -9.64
CA THR A 144 8.22 -7.36 -8.66
C THR A 144 9.09 -6.13 -8.91
N ASN A 145 9.44 -5.85 -10.16
CA ASN A 145 10.24 -4.67 -10.50
C ASN A 145 9.49 -3.36 -10.27
N ALA A 146 8.20 -3.32 -10.59
CA ALA A 146 7.36 -2.15 -10.33
C ALA A 146 7.16 -1.93 -8.83
N ALA A 147 6.94 -2.99 -8.05
CA ALA A 147 6.84 -2.93 -6.61
C ALA A 147 8.16 -2.48 -5.96
N LEU A 148 9.32 -2.97 -6.44
CA LEU A 148 10.62 -2.52 -5.98
C LEU A 148 10.89 -1.06 -6.31
N ALA A 149 10.53 -0.62 -7.52
CA ALA A 149 10.63 0.78 -7.89
C ALA A 149 9.72 1.65 -7.00
N TRP A 150 8.51 1.19 -6.69
CA TRP A 150 7.58 1.87 -5.79
C TRP A 150 8.14 1.96 -4.37
N LEU A 151 8.73 0.87 -3.85
CA LEU A 151 9.40 0.84 -2.55
C LEU A 151 10.63 1.73 -2.48
N GLY A 152 11.37 1.83 -3.58
CA GLY A 152 12.46 2.78 -3.75
C GLY A 152 12.01 4.23 -3.88
N GLY A 153 10.74 4.56 -3.65
CA GLY A 153 10.21 5.93 -3.74
C GLY A 153 9.88 6.40 -5.16
N GLY A 154 9.73 5.45 -6.10
CA GLY A 154 9.42 5.69 -7.51
C GLY A 154 10.65 5.57 -8.42
N ALA A 155 10.42 5.72 -9.74
CA ALA A 155 11.50 5.74 -10.73
C ALA A 155 12.56 6.82 -10.42
N LEU A 156 13.81 6.57 -10.83
CA LEU A 156 14.90 7.54 -10.69
C LEU A 156 14.56 8.90 -11.34
N ALA A 157 13.86 8.85 -12.48
CA ALA A 157 13.37 10.03 -13.18
C ALA A 157 12.34 10.85 -12.38
N ALA A 158 11.65 10.23 -11.41
CA ALA A 158 10.72 10.88 -10.49
C ALA A 158 11.38 11.24 -9.14
N GLY A 159 12.72 11.32 -9.11
CA GLY A 159 13.49 11.67 -7.91
C GLY A 159 13.51 10.57 -6.83
N GLY A 160 13.04 9.35 -7.15
CA GLY A 160 13.14 8.18 -6.28
C GLY A 160 14.47 7.44 -6.45
N GLY A 161 14.76 6.51 -5.54
CA GLY A 161 15.90 5.60 -5.65
C GLY A 161 15.65 4.38 -6.55
N GLY A 162 14.43 4.22 -7.09
CA GLY A 162 14.06 3.19 -8.05
C GLY A 162 14.30 1.76 -7.55
N MET A 163 14.47 0.83 -8.49
CA MET A 163 14.77 -0.56 -8.17
C MET A 163 16.10 -0.72 -7.42
N THR A 164 17.03 0.23 -7.50
CA THR A 164 18.29 0.19 -6.75
C THR A 164 18.05 0.34 -5.26
N ALA A 165 17.32 1.39 -4.84
CA ALA A 165 16.95 1.57 -3.44
C ALA A 165 15.98 0.48 -2.95
N GLY A 166 15.01 0.08 -3.79
CA GLY A 166 14.11 -1.04 -3.48
C GLY A 166 14.84 -2.38 -3.34
N GLY A 167 15.84 -2.64 -4.18
CA GLY A 167 16.67 -3.84 -4.13
C GLY A 167 17.63 -3.85 -2.95
N ALA A 168 18.24 -2.70 -2.62
CA ALA A 168 19.02 -2.54 -1.39
C ALA A 168 18.17 -2.82 -0.15
N LEU A 169 16.90 -2.39 -0.17
CA LEU A 169 15.95 -2.69 0.89
C LEU A 169 15.58 -4.17 0.99
N LEU A 170 15.30 -4.84 -0.13
CA LEU A 170 15.07 -6.29 -0.12
C LEU A 170 16.28 -7.05 0.43
N ALA A 171 17.50 -6.59 0.12
CA ALA A 171 18.72 -7.18 0.67
C ALA A 171 18.87 -6.97 2.19
N LEU A 172 18.22 -5.94 2.76
CA LEU A 172 18.16 -5.68 4.20
C LEU A 172 17.10 -6.53 4.93
N ALA A 173 16.16 -7.16 4.21
CA ALA A 173 15.04 -7.92 4.77
C ALA A 173 15.40 -9.24 5.49
N GLY A 174 16.69 -9.56 5.66
CA GLY A 174 17.15 -10.72 6.42
C GLY A 174 17.44 -10.39 7.89
N PRO A 175 17.61 -11.41 8.77
CA PRO A 175 17.88 -11.26 10.22
C PRO A 175 19.19 -10.51 10.57
N VAL A 176 19.87 -9.94 9.59
CA VAL A 176 21.23 -9.39 9.62
C VAL A 176 21.27 -7.93 9.10
N GLY A 177 20.12 -7.32 8.81
CA GLY A 177 19.98 -6.01 8.15
C GLY A 177 20.82 -4.86 8.74
N TRP A 178 21.17 -4.92 10.03
CA TRP A 178 21.94 -3.88 10.72
C TRP A 178 23.44 -3.86 10.38
N THR A 179 23.97 -4.93 9.77
CA THR A 179 25.41 -5.06 9.51
C THR A 179 25.83 -4.63 8.09
N ILE A 180 24.88 -4.35 7.20
CA ILE A 180 25.18 -4.26 5.77
C ILE A 180 25.91 -2.98 5.39
N ALA A 181 25.66 -1.82 5.99
CA ALA A 181 26.49 -0.64 5.69
C ALA A 181 27.96 -0.86 6.10
N SER A 182 28.18 -1.52 7.24
CA SER A 182 29.51 -1.93 7.67
C SER A 182 30.13 -3.05 6.83
N VAL A 183 29.35 -3.87 6.10
CA VAL A 183 29.82 -4.99 5.25
C VAL A 183 29.97 -4.57 3.76
N MET A 184 28.99 -3.90 3.17
CA MET A 184 29.02 -3.36 1.80
C MET A 184 30.04 -2.24 1.66
N PHE A 185 30.14 -1.38 2.67
CA PHE A 185 31.11 -0.30 2.70
C PHE A 185 32.30 -0.65 3.62
N ALA A 186 32.50 -1.94 3.93
CA ALA A 186 33.52 -2.47 4.84
C ALA A 186 34.95 -2.23 4.40
N GLY A 187 35.19 -1.94 3.10
CA GLY A 187 36.51 -1.97 2.48
C GLY A 187 37.62 -1.63 3.49
N SER A 188 38.43 -2.63 3.85
CA SER A 188 39.47 -2.48 4.86
C SER A 188 40.46 -1.45 4.35
N VAL A 189 40.50 -0.28 5.01
CA VAL A 189 41.46 0.76 4.69
C VAL A 189 42.44 0.90 5.84
N GLY A 190 43.68 0.46 5.58
CA GLY A 190 44.81 0.60 6.50
C GLY A 190 45.20 2.06 6.76
N SER A 191 46.35 2.30 7.37
CA SER A 191 46.84 3.65 7.64
C SER A 191 47.51 4.27 6.39
N GLY A 192 47.18 5.53 6.05
CA GLY A 192 47.85 6.29 4.98
C GLY A 192 46.97 7.30 4.24
N VAL A 193 47.55 8.09 3.33
CA VAL A 193 46.83 9.10 2.52
C VAL A 193 45.80 8.46 1.59
N PHE A 194 46.15 7.34 0.95
CA PHE A 194 45.25 6.56 0.09
C PHE A 194 44.02 6.04 0.86
N ALA A 195 44.22 5.65 2.12
CA ALA A 195 43.13 5.24 3.00
C ALA A 195 42.25 6.41 3.44
N SER A 196 42.83 7.60 3.61
CA SER A 196 42.07 8.81 3.90
C SER A 196 41.12 9.17 2.76
N HIS A 197 41.58 9.07 1.50
CA HIS A 197 40.75 9.34 0.31
C HIS A 197 39.61 8.31 0.18
N LYS A 198 39.93 7.02 0.26
CA LYS A 198 38.92 5.94 0.21
C LYS A 198 37.88 6.04 1.34
N ASN A 199 38.29 6.40 2.55
CA ASN A 199 37.34 6.62 3.66
C ASN A 199 36.37 7.76 3.37
N LYS A 200 36.84 8.84 2.73
CA LYS A 200 35.97 9.95 2.30
C LYS A 200 35.01 9.51 1.20
N GLU A 201 35.50 8.84 0.16
CA GLU A 201 34.66 8.32 -0.94
C GLU A 201 33.54 7.40 -0.42
N ILE A 202 33.87 6.50 0.51
CA ILE A 202 32.90 5.64 1.17
C ILE A 202 31.88 6.48 1.96
N ALA A 203 32.35 7.44 2.76
CA ALA A 203 31.46 8.29 3.52
C ALA A 203 30.49 9.06 2.63
N ASP A 204 30.99 9.63 1.52
CA ASP A 204 30.17 10.39 0.56
C ASP A 204 29.09 9.51 -0.09
N LYS A 205 29.42 8.25 -0.46
CA LYS A 205 28.43 7.28 -0.99
C LYS A 205 27.37 6.93 0.05
N VAL A 206 27.77 6.67 1.30
CA VAL A 206 26.84 6.34 2.39
C VAL A 206 25.91 7.51 2.71
N ILE A 207 26.44 8.74 2.69
CA ILE A 207 25.64 9.96 2.87
C ILE A 207 24.62 10.11 1.73
N ALA A 208 25.03 9.92 0.48
CA ALA A 208 24.12 10.00 -0.66
C ALA A 208 22.99 8.96 -0.59
N GLU A 209 23.29 7.71 -0.23
CA GLU A 209 22.27 6.67 -0.06
C GLU A 209 21.34 6.98 1.12
N ARG A 210 21.89 7.48 2.23
CA ARG A 210 21.07 7.95 3.36
C ARG A 210 20.07 9.01 2.94
N GLU A 211 20.50 10.01 2.15
CA GLU A 211 19.62 11.07 1.65
C GLU A 211 18.49 10.52 0.77
N ASN A 212 18.76 9.46 -0.01
CA ASN A 212 17.71 8.77 -0.76
C ASN A 212 16.68 8.12 0.19
N PHE A 213 17.12 7.40 1.23
CA PHE A 213 16.20 6.82 2.21
C PHE A 213 15.37 7.89 2.94
N GLU A 214 15.96 9.03 3.31
CA GLU A 214 15.22 10.13 3.93
C GLU A 214 14.07 10.64 3.02
N LYS A 215 14.31 10.72 1.70
CA LYS A 215 13.25 11.07 0.74
C LYS A 215 12.15 10.02 0.72
N ILE A 216 12.51 8.74 0.72
CA ILE A 216 11.52 7.64 0.70
C ILE A 216 10.71 7.64 2.01
N ILE A 217 11.34 7.83 3.18
CA ILE A 217 10.67 7.97 4.47
C ILE A 217 9.62 9.08 4.43
N ARG A 218 9.96 10.25 3.87
CA ARG A 218 8.99 11.35 3.71
C ARG A 218 7.81 10.96 2.82
N LYS A 219 8.06 10.27 1.70
CA LYS A 219 7.00 9.79 0.81
C LYS A 219 6.10 8.76 1.51
N PHE A 220 6.67 7.85 2.30
CA PHE A 220 5.91 6.84 3.03
C PHE A 220 5.10 7.45 4.19
N ASN A 221 5.66 8.41 4.92
CA ASN A 221 4.93 9.15 5.94
C ASN A 221 3.73 9.91 5.35
N ASN A 222 3.89 10.56 4.20
CA ASN A 222 2.77 11.18 3.50
C ASN A 222 1.71 10.15 3.10
N MET A 223 2.14 8.98 2.62
CA MET A 223 1.22 7.89 2.28
C MET A 223 0.48 7.37 3.51
N ASN A 224 1.15 7.21 4.66
CA ASN A 224 0.51 6.81 5.92
C ASN A 224 -0.65 7.75 6.28
N VAL A 225 -0.40 9.07 6.24
CA VAL A 225 -1.44 10.07 6.50
C VAL A 225 -2.61 9.95 5.53
N LYS A 226 -2.34 9.68 4.24
CA LYS A 226 -3.40 9.47 3.23
C LYS A 226 -4.20 8.19 3.49
N VAL A 227 -3.54 7.10 3.88
CA VAL A 227 -4.19 5.83 4.20
C VAL A 227 -5.06 5.98 5.44
N GLU A 228 -4.55 6.61 6.49
CA GLU A 228 -5.31 6.91 7.71
C GLU A 228 -6.55 7.76 7.41
N ALA A 229 -6.41 8.81 6.60
CA ALA A 229 -7.55 9.62 6.18
C ALA A 229 -8.58 8.80 5.36
N LEU A 230 -8.12 7.89 4.50
CA LEU A 230 -9.02 7.00 3.76
C LEU A 230 -9.74 6.00 4.66
N ILE A 231 -9.08 5.49 5.70
CA ILE A 231 -9.71 4.64 6.73
C ILE A 231 -10.82 5.42 7.42
N GLU A 232 -10.53 6.63 7.92
CA GLU A 232 -11.49 7.47 8.63
C GLU A 232 -12.71 7.84 7.76
N ILE A 233 -12.46 8.24 6.51
CA ILE A 233 -13.53 8.58 5.56
C ILE A 233 -14.38 7.33 5.24
N THR A 234 -13.75 6.17 5.05
CA THR A 234 -14.46 4.91 4.75
C THR A 234 -15.32 4.48 5.93
N ASP A 235 -14.79 4.48 7.15
CA ASP A 235 -15.52 4.12 8.37
C ASP A 235 -16.70 5.09 8.63
N THR A 236 -16.45 6.40 8.47
CA THR A 236 -17.50 7.43 8.58
C THR A 236 -18.63 7.17 7.58
N GLN A 237 -18.28 6.84 6.33
CA GLN A 237 -19.25 6.54 5.30
C GLN A 237 -20.01 5.23 5.59
N ILE A 238 -19.34 4.18 6.08
CA ILE A 238 -19.96 2.93 6.54
C ILE A 238 -21.03 3.22 7.60
N LYS A 239 -20.68 4.01 8.63
CA LYS A 239 -21.61 4.42 9.70
C LYS A 239 -22.81 5.19 9.15
N GLY A 240 -22.58 6.10 8.20
CA GLY A 240 -23.63 6.86 7.52
C GLY A 240 -24.60 5.97 6.72
N VAL A 241 -24.06 5.03 5.95
CA VAL A 241 -24.87 4.05 5.19
C VAL A 241 -25.67 3.16 6.14
N LEU A 242 -25.05 2.61 7.19
CA LEU A 242 -25.73 1.78 8.20
C LEU A 242 -26.91 2.52 8.85
N LYS A 243 -26.68 3.78 9.27
CA LYS A 243 -27.74 4.61 9.87
C LYS A 243 -28.92 4.80 8.93
N THR A 244 -28.65 5.01 7.64
CA THR A 244 -29.70 5.22 6.64
C THR A 244 -30.40 3.92 6.27
N TYR A 245 -29.66 2.80 6.27
CA TYR A 245 -30.18 1.46 6.03
C TYR A 245 -31.19 1.05 7.11
N VAL A 246 -30.83 1.22 8.39
CA VAL A 246 -31.71 0.91 9.53
C VAL A 246 -32.95 1.80 9.57
N ALA A 247 -32.88 3.02 9.05
CA ALA A 247 -34.01 3.95 9.05
C ALA A 247 -35.04 3.67 7.94
N LEU A 248 -34.81 2.69 7.06
CA LEU A 248 -35.67 2.38 5.92
C LEU A 248 -36.47 1.08 6.14
N ASP A 249 -37.64 1.20 6.78
CA ASP A 249 -38.46 0.04 7.17
C ASP A 249 -39.47 -0.41 6.10
N GLY A 250 -39.99 0.51 5.30
CA GLY A 250 -41.03 0.20 4.31
C GLY A 250 -40.56 -0.73 3.17
N THR A 251 -41.51 -1.46 2.56
CA THR A 251 -41.24 -2.46 1.52
C THR A 251 -41.78 -2.07 0.13
N ASP A 252 -42.70 -1.11 0.05
CA ASP A 252 -43.24 -0.59 -1.20
C ASP A 252 -42.97 0.92 -1.33
N TYR A 253 -42.14 1.28 -2.31
CA TYR A 253 -41.72 2.66 -2.53
C TYR A 253 -42.88 3.60 -2.90
N SER A 254 -43.95 3.08 -3.51
CA SER A 254 -45.10 3.90 -3.88
C SER A 254 -45.84 4.44 -2.65
N LEU A 255 -45.83 3.66 -1.56
CA LEU A 255 -46.47 3.97 -0.28
C LEU A 255 -45.60 4.85 0.63
N PHE A 256 -44.33 5.08 0.27
CA PHE A 256 -43.43 5.89 1.07
C PHE A 256 -43.89 7.34 1.15
N SER A 257 -43.82 7.88 2.37
CA SER A 257 -43.87 9.31 2.63
C SER A 257 -42.73 10.04 1.92
N LYS A 258 -42.85 11.37 1.81
CA LYS A 258 -41.77 12.21 1.25
C LYS A 258 -40.43 12.01 1.97
N LYS A 259 -40.47 11.80 3.30
CA LYS A 259 -39.28 11.58 4.12
C LYS A 259 -38.62 10.23 3.82
N GLU A 260 -39.40 9.16 3.70
CA GLU A 260 -38.89 7.82 3.38
C GLU A 260 -38.32 7.74 1.96
N LYS A 261 -38.94 8.44 0.99
CA LYS A 261 -38.38 8.56 -0.37
C LYS A 261 -37.02 9.25 -0.38
N ILE A 262 -36.86 10.32 0.42
CA ILE A 262 -35.56 10.98 0.60
C ILE A 262 -34.55 10.03 1.26
N GLN A 263 -34.94 9.28 2.29
CA GLN A 263 -34.07 8.30 2.97
C GLN A 263 -33.61 7.20 2.02
N ALA A 264 -34.52 6.63 1.20
CA ALA A 264 -34.17 5.64 0.20
C ALA A 264 -33.19 6.18 -0.85
N GLY A 265 -33.40 7.41 -1.33
CA GLY A 265 -32.48 8.09 -2.24
C GLY A 265 -31.11 8.34 -1.62
N LEU A 266 -31.07 8.80 -0.36
CA LEU A 266 -29.83 8.99 0.39
C LEU A 266 -29.09 7.67 0.60
N LEU A 267 -29.81 6.58 0.91
CA LEU A 267 -29.22 5.26 1.08
C LEU A 267 -28.52 4.80 -0.20
N VAL A 268 -29.23 4.85 -1.33
CA VAL A 268 -28.68 4.44 -2.63
C VAL A 268 -27.47 5.28 -3.03
N ASN A 269 -27.54 6.61 -2.88
CA ASN A 269 -26.44 7.51 -3.23
C ASN A 269 -25.23 7.34 -2.29
N SER A 270 -25.46 7.23 -0.98
CA SER A 270 -24.38 7.03 0.00
C SER A 270 -23.71 5.67 -0.16
N SER A 271 -24.45 4.63 -0.57
CA SER A 271 -23.88 3.34 -0.96
C SER A 271 -23.04 3.41 -2.23
N LEU A 272 -23.42 4.23 -3.23
CA LEU A 272 -22.58 4.47 -4.40
C LEU A 272 -21.27 5.16 -4.01
N THR A 273 -21.32 6.20 -3.18
CA THR A 273 -20.11 6.87 -2.68
C THR A 273 -19.22 5.89 -1.91
N LEU A 274 -19.80 5.04 -1.07
CA LEU A 274 -19.06 4.01 -0.35
C LEU A 274 -18.40 3.02 -1.32
N ALA A 275 -19.12 2.58 -2.36
CA ALA A 275 -18.59 1.70 -3.39
C ALA A 275 -17.40 2.31 -4.14
N GLN A 276 -17.44 3.61 -4.44
CA GLN A 276 -16.33 4.32 -5.09
C GLN A 276 -15.09 4.45 -4.18
N LEU A 277 -15.28 4.62 -2.86
CA LEU A 277 -14.18 4.67 -1.90
C LEU A 277 -13.41 3.34 -1.81
N ILE A 278 -14.10 2.21 -2.01
CA ILE A 278 -13.51 0.87 -2.00
C ILE A 278 -12.38 0.76 -3.05
N ASN A 279 -12.52 1.40 -4.21
CA ASN A 279 -11.55 1.33 -5.30
C ASN A 279 -10.52 2.48 -5.32
N LYS A 280 -10.53 3.38 -4.33
CA LYS A 280 -9.62 4.54 -4.33
C LYS A 280 -8.15 4.11 -4.26
N GLU A 281 -7.35 4.49 -5.24
CA GLU A 281 -5.93 4.09 -5.33
C GLU A 281 -4.99 4.96 -4.50
N LEU A 282 -3.89 4.36 -4.03
CA LEU A 282 -2.82 5.03 -3.30
C LEU A 282 -1.72 5.46 -4.29
N LYS A 283 -1.51 6.76 -4.43
CA LYS A 283 -0.48 7.31 -5.34
C LYS A 283 0.64 7.96 -4.55
N LEU A 284 1.88 7.59 -4.87
CA LEU A 284 3.06 8.32 -4.42
C LEU A 284 3.08 9.65 -5.19
N ASP A 285 3.08 10.76 -4.48
CA ASP A 285 3.27 12.06 -5.13
C ASP A 285 4.69 12.09 -5.73
N ALA A 286 4.80 12.70 -6.93
CA ALA A 286 6.06 12.82 -7.66
C ALA A 286 7.07 13.66 -6.85
#